data_AF-A0A1Y5Y3N0-F1
#
_entry.id   AF-A0A1Y5Y3N0-F1
#
_cell.length_a   1.000
_cell.length_b   1.000
_cell.length_c   1.000
_cell.angle_alpha   90.00
_cell.angle_beta   90.00
_cell.angle_gamma   90.00
#
_symmetry.space_group_name_H-M   'P 1'
#
loop_
_entity.id
_entity.type
_entity.pdbx_description
1 polymer ?
#
loop_
_entity_poly.entity_id
_entity_poly.type
_entity_poly.pdbx_seq_one_letter_code
_entity_poly.pdbx_strand_id
1 'polypeptide(L)'
;MDPVRVAGRRALVVGSQCDTLPGLSFLPGIAHDLHAVLADPAIGACDHAELLIDPTVAQLDSAIDRAVQMASEAEETLILAVVGHGEYVSEDFYVMARDSACPANSARAYLLGQRIKEAVREYSMLDGLVVLIDTCHAGLGAAQAAEHWVRVIGSAGRRFEVLTATDDRTAADGCFTRALTAILRKGQPRSSSHLRCADLKRLIADHCPKQTAQHLAFDSNRAVPYSDEALWLARNSVRSAMDDLTDAIITDLTRSCVLTRPVRHLARAVASEDRLVTISGPAGSGKSTALAYLAKALGRRFVNAVVFPAERDSPDDIAVKIARQLGSPSHTLPELLQWMSTRSTGRITVVMDAAPANEHVVEQLLSLRDVPVQVVTVGSHGTTVRTCLPTRAELTSYFTRRAVHESDVPDLVDRSAGSWLVARALADVACRGDA
;
A
#
# COMPACT_ATOMS: atom_id res chain seq x y z
N MET A 1 -4.63 23.56 11.54
CA MET A 1 -3.99 22.42 10.86
C MET A 1 -4.48 22.47 9.44
N ASP A 2 -3.61 22.83 8.50
CA ASP A 2 -3.92 22.71 7.09
C ASP A 2 -4.20 21.23 6.76
N PRO A 3 -5.19 20.94 5.90
CA PRO A 3 -5.36 19.59 5.40
C PRO A 3 -4.07 19.17 4.69
N VAL A 4 -3.56 17.98 5.04
CA VAL A 4 -2.47 17.35 4.29
C VAL A 4 -2.90 17.33 2.82
N ARG A 5 -2.28 18.17 1.99
CA ARG A 5 -2.46 18.11 0.54
C ARG A 5 -1.97 16.73 0.12
N VAL A 6 -2.88 15.93 -0.44
CA VAL A 6 -2.45 14.76 -1.23
C VAL A 6 -1.73 15.36 -2.42
N ALA A 7 -0.42 15.11 -2.54
CA ALA A 7 0.37 15.61 -3.67
C ALA A 7 -0.27 15.11 -4.96
N GLY A 8 -0.52 16.04 -5.90
CA GLY A 8 -1.12 15.73 -7.20
C GLY A 8 -0.20 14.84 -8.02
N ARG A 9 -0.76 14.22 -9.06
CA ARG A 9 -0.02 13.30 -9.94
C ARG A 9 -0.27 13.63 -11.39
N ARG A 10 0.80 13.59 -12.17
CA ARG A 10 0.79 13.82 -13.61
C ARG A 10 1.37 12.65 -14.37
N ALA A 11 0.86 12.39 -15.56
CA ALA A 11 1.42 11.43 -16.50
C ALA A 11 1.65 12.06 -17.87
N LEU A 12 2.77 11.70 -18.51
CA LEU A 12 3.02 11.88 -19.93
C LEU A 12 3.32 10.50 -20.52
N VAL A 13 2.46 10.03 -21.41
CA VAL A 13 2.65 8.78 -22.15
C VAL A 13 3.04 9.11 -23.58
N VAL A 14 4.15 8.55 -24.05
CA VAL A 14 4.67 8.74 -25.39
C VAL A 14 4.69 7.40 -26.11
N GLY A 15 3.90 7.28 -27.18
CA GLY A 15 4.01 6.20 -28.17
C GLY A 15 4.70 6.74 -29.41
N SER A 16 5.88 6.23 -29.76
CA SER A 16 6.68 6.80 -30.85
C SER A 16 7.10 5.75 -31.89
N GLN A 17 6.49 5.83 -33.08
CA GLN A 17 6.96 5.18 -34.30
C GLN A 17 7.90 6.12 -35.06
N CYS A 18 9.09 5.63 -35.38
CA CYS A 18 10.06 6.32 -36.22
C CYS A 18 9.82 5.96 -37.71
N ASP A 19 9.73 6.96 -38.59
CA ASP A 19 9.44 6.75 -40.01
C ASP A 19 10.58 6.01 -40.75
N THR A 20 11.80 6.07 -40.21
CA THR A 20 12.98 5.44 -40.81
C THR A 20 13.21 3.99 -40.36
N LEU A 21 12.40 3.49 -39.42
CA LEU A 21 12.52 2.15 -38.84
C LEU A 21 11.29 1.28 -39.16
N PRO A 22 11.39 -0.05 -39.02
CA PRO A 22 10.25 -0.94 -39.20
C PRO A 22 9.04 -0.53 -38.36
N GLY A 23 7.83 -0.69 -38.92
CA GLY A 23 6.58 -0.35 -38.26
C GLY A 23 6.27 -1.25 -37.06
N LEU A 24 5.90 -0.64 -35.94
CA LEU A 24 5.43 -1.30 -34.72
C LEU A 24 3.91 -1.16 -34.63
N SER A 25 3.19 -2.09 -35.26
CA SER A 25 1.72 -2.04 -35.39
C SER A 25 0.95 -1.99 -34.06
N PHE A 26 1.58 -2.36 -32.95
CA PHE A 26 0.99 -2.34 -31.62
C PHE A 26 0.98 -0.96 -30.94
N LEU A 27 1.84 -0.03 -31.37
CA LEU A 27 2.19 1.17 -30.59
C LEU A 27 1.02 2.09 -30.22
N PRO A 28 0.14 2.49 -31.16
CA PRO A 28 -0.94 3.40 -30.79
C PRO A 28 -1.86 2.78 -29.74
N GLY A 29 -2.21 1.49 -29.93
CA GLY A 29 -3.11 0.78 -29.03
C GLY A 29 -2.56 0.67 -27.61
N ILE A 30 -1.30 0.26 -27.45
CA ILE A 30 -0.72 0.06 -26.11
C ILE A 30 -0.44 1.39 -25.39
N ALA A 31 -0.11 2.46 -26.13
CA ALA A 31 0.08 3.79 -25.54
C ALA A 31 -1.25 4.36 -25.05
N HIS A 32 -2.33 4.21 -25.82
CA HIS A 32 -3.69 4.56 -25.39
C HIS A 32 -4.12 3.76 -24.16
N ASP A 33 -3.86 2.45 -24.15
CA ASP A 33 -4.23 1.56 -23.06
C ASP A 33 -3.54 1.94 -21.73
N LEU A 34 -2.23 2.27 -21.79
CA LEU A 34 -1.47 2.73 -20.63
C LEU A 34 -1.94 4.11 -20.17
N HIS A 35 -2.13 5.06 -21.09
CA HIS A 35 -2.66 6.38 -20.78
C HIS A 35 -4.00 6.31 -20.06
N ALA A 36 -4.94 5.50 -20.57
CA ALA A 36 -6.26 5.32 -19.95
C ALA A 36 -6.17 4.81 -18.51
N VAL A 37 -5.22 3.91 -18.22
CA VAL A 37 -5.02 3.37 -16.86
C VAL A 37 -4.42 4.39 -15.92
N LEU A 38 -3.44 5.17 -16.39
CA LEU A 38 -2.82 6.23 -15.59
C LEU A 38 -3.81 7.36 -15.29
N ALA A 39 -4.67 7.70 -16.26
CA ALA A 39 -5.72 8.71 -16.13
C ALA A 39 -6.90 8.28 -15.26
N ASP A 40 -7.11 6.97 -15.04
CA ASP A 40 -8.24 6.47 -14.26
C ASP A 40 -8.11 6.87 -12.78
N PRO A 41 -9.08 7.64 -12.21
CA PRO A 41 -9.03 8.09 -10.82
C PRO A 41 -9.00 6.97 -9.78
N ALA A 42 -9.53 5.80 -10.10
CA ALA A 42 -9.55 4.63 -9.22
C ALA A 42 -8.27 3.78 -9.34
N ILE A 43 -7.51 3.94 -10.42
CA ILE A 43 -6.31 3.14 -10.71
C ILE A 43 -5.06 4.03 -10.64
N GLY A 44 -4.73 4.76 -11.70
CA GLY A 44 -3.51 5.58 -11.75
C GLY A 44 -3.59 6.90 -10.99
N ALA A 45 -4.81 7.47 -10.90
CA ALA A 45 -5.13 8.74 -10.25
C ALA A 45 -4.17 9.88 -10.63
N CYS A 46 -3.76 9.95 -11.89
CA CYS A 46 -3.11 11.13 -12.44
C CYS A 46 -4.20 12.14 -12.84
N ASP A 47 -4.30 13.24 -12.10
CA ASP A 47 -5.24 14.33 -12.36
C ASP A 47 -5.02 14.96 -13.74
N HIS A 48 -3.78 14.88 -14.22
CA HIS A 48 -3.38 15.32 -15.54
C HIS A 48 -2.59 14.24 -16.27
N ALA A 49 -3.18 13.62 -17.30
CA ALA A 49 -2.53 12.62 -18.13
C ALA A 49 -2.53 13.06 -19.60
N GLU A 50 -1.35 13.31 -20.16
CA GLU A 50 -1.14 13.64 -21.57
C GLU A 50 -0.69 12.41 -22.36
N LEU A 51 -1.17 12.28 -23.60
CA LEU A 51 -0.76 11.24 -24.53
C LEU A 51 -0.18 11.89 -25.79
N LEU A 52 1.00 11.46 -26.17
CA LEU A 52 1.71 11.92 -27.35
C LEU A 52 1.98 10.73 -28.28
N ILE A 53 1.41 10.78 -29.49
CA ILE A 53 1.58 9.73 -30.51
C ILE A 53 2.42 10.26 -31.67
N ASP A 54 3.44 9.50 -32.03
CA ASP A 54 4.38 9.76 -33.12
C ASP A 54 4.90 11.20 -33.18
N PRO A 55 5.44 11.74 -32.07
CA PRO A 55 5.95 13.11 -32.04
C PRO A 55 7.21 13.25 -32.91
N THR A 56 7.48 14.45 -33.40
CA THR A 56 8.84 14.83 -33.82
C THR A 56 9.77 14.99 -32.62
N VAL A 57 11.09 15.03 -32.83
CA VAL A 57 12.08 15.31 -31.78
C VAL A 57 11.74 16.63 -31.06
N ALA A 58 11.38 17.68 -31.81
CA ALA A 58 11.02 18.98 -31.24
C ALA A 58 9.73 18.93 -30.40
N GLN A 59 8.73 18.17 -30.86
CA GLN A 59 7.48 17.98 -30.12
C GLN A 59 7.70 17.17 -28.83
N LEU A 60 8.51 16.12 -28.90
CA LEU A 60 8.87 15.29 -27.75
C LEU A 60 9.63 16.13 -26.70
N ASP A 61 10.60 16.93 -27.14
CA ASP A 61 11.35 17.82 -26.25
C ASP A 61 10.44 18.83 -25.54
N SER A 62 9.59 19.52 -26.30
CA SER A 62 8.64 20.49 -25.76
C SER A 62 7.62 19.85 -24.82
N ALA A 63 7.21 18.59 -25.07
CA ALA A 63 6.27 17.89 -24.21
C ALA A 63 6.90 17.48 -22.87
N ILE A 64 8.12 16.94 -22.91
CA ILE A 64 8.82 16.53 -21.69
C ILE A 64 9.17 17.76 -20.83
N ASP A 65 9.70 18.81 -21.45
CA ASP A 65 10.03 20.06 -20.73
C ASP A 65 8.79 20.64 -20.02
N ARG A 66 7.68 20.81 -20.75
CA ARG A 66 6.41 21.26 -20.17
C ARG A 66 5.89 20.33 -19.07
N ALA A 67 5.98 19.01 -19.25
CA ALA A 67 5.48 18.07 -18.25
C ALA A 67 6.26 18.17 -16.93
N VAL A 68 7.59 18.32 -17.01
CA VAL A 68 8.46 18.52 -15.84
C VAL A 68 8.20 19.89 -15.21
N GLN A 69 8.11 20.95 -16.02
CA GLN A 69 7.78 22.30 -15.56
C GLN A 69 6.47 22.30 -14.77
N MET A 70 5.38 21.81 -15.37
CA MET A 70 4.06 21.81 -14.75
C MET A 70 4.01 20.99 -13.46
N ALA A 71 4.66 19.81 -13.46
CA ALA A 71 4.73 18.98 -12.25
C ALA A 71 5.56 19.66 -11.15
N SER A 72 6.63 20.37 -11.50
CA SER A 72 7.40 21.15 -10.53
C SER A 72 6.62 22.35 -9.99
N GLU A 73 5.91 23.10 -10.84
CA GLU A 73 5.10 24.26 -10.41
C GLU A 73 3.98 23.86 -9.44
N ALA A 74 3.44 22.64 -9.60
CA ALA A 74 2.38 22.10 -8.77
C ALA A 74 2.87 21.20 -7.61
N GLU A 75 4.19 20.99 -7.48
CA GLU A 75 4.80 20.07 -6.51
C GLU A 75 4.19 18.64 -6.60
N GLU A 76 4.05 18.15 -7.83
CA GLU A 76 3.41 16.87 -8.16
C GLU A 76 4.45 15.78 -8.49
N THR A 77 4.04 14.52 -8.36
CA THR A 77 4.80 13.40 -8.92
C THR A 77 4.50 13.29 -10.43
N LEU A 78 5.55 13.18 -11.25
CA LEU A 78 5.46 12.95 -12.70
C LEU A 78 5.75 11.49 -13.06
N ILE A 79 4.88 10.88 -13.87
CA ILE A 79 5.09 9.60 -14.52
C ILE A 79 5.36 9.84 -16.00
N LEU A 80 6.57 9.57 -16.46
CA LEU A 80 6.96 9.63 -17.86
C LEU A 80 7.05 8.22 -18.43
N ALA A 81 6.16 7.86 -19.35
CA ALA A 81 6.20 6.57 -20.02
C ALA A 81 6.56 6.73 -21.50
N VAL A 82 7.56 5.98 -21.97
CA VAL A 82 8.01 5.99 -23.36
C VAL A 82 7.96 4.59 -23.93
N VAL A 83 7.25 4.44 -25.04
CA VAL A 83 7.04 3.17 -25.74
C VAL A 83 7.34 3.36 -27.22
N GLY A 84 8.24 2.57 -27.80
CA GLY A 84 8.66 2.76 -29.19
C GLY A 84 10.03 2.23 -29.53
N HIS A 85 10.68 2.90 -30.48
CA HIS A 85 12.06 2.60 -30.85
C HIS A 85 13.06 3.32 -29.93
N GLY A 86 14.12 2.59 -29.56
CA GLY A 86 15.25 3.11 -28.80
C GLY A 86 16.55 2.69 -29.48
N GLU A 87 17.57 3.53 -29.38
CA GLU A 87 18.91 3.23 -29.90
C GLU A 87 19.96 3.57 -28.83
N TYR A 88 20.91 2.66 -28.61
CA TYR A 88 22.03 2.89 -27.71
C TYR A 88 23.31 3.04 -28.52
N VAL A 89 23.88 4.24 -28.51
CA VAL A 89 25.06 4.60 -29.31
C VAL A 89 26.04 5.35 -28.42
N SER A 90 27.30 4.89 -28.36
CA SER A 90 28.39 5.59 -27.66
C SER A 90 28.08 5.97 -26.21
N GLU A 91 27.52 5.04 -25.44
CA GLU A 91 27.10 5.21 -24.04
C GLU A 91 25.81 6.02 -23.80
N ASP A 92 25.21 6.54 -24.86
CA ASP A 92 23.99 7.33 -24.80
C ASP A 92 22.77 6.54 -25.29
N PHE A 93 21.66 6.69 -24.58
CA PHE A 93 20.36 6.13 -25.00
C PHE A 93 19.49 7.22 -25.62
N TYR A 94 19.05 6.95 -26.85
CA TYR A 94 18.20 7.81 -27.65
C TYR A 94 16.80 7.20 -27.80
N VAL A 95 15.78 8.01 -27.59
CA VAL A 95 14.41 7.72 -28.02
C VAL A 95 14.26 8.16 -29.47
N MET A 96 13.76 7.28 -30.32
CA MET A 96 13.56 7.58 -31.73
C MET A 96 12.16 8.18 -31.93
N ALA A 97 12.13 9.47 -32.21
CA ALA A 97 10.94 10.22 -32.61
C ALA A 97 10.57 9.92 -34.07
N ARG A 98 9.42 10.41 -34.53
CA ARG A 98 8.92 10.20 -35.90
C ARG A 98 9.93 10.60 -36.97
N ASP A 99 10.55 11.76 -36.80
CA ASP A 99 11.54 12.36 -37.71
C ASP A 99 12.99 12.03 -37.35
N SER A 100 13.22 11.04 -36.47
CA SER A 100 14.57 10.63 -36.11
C SER A 100 15.29 9.89 -37.25
N ALA A 101 16.61 10.05 -37.29
CA ALA A 101 17.46 9.40 -38.28
C ALA A 101 18.32 8.30 -37.64
N CYS A 102 18.60 7.25 -38.41
CA CYS A 102 19.54 6.17 -38.06
C CYS A 102 20.86 6.34 -38.86
N PRO A 103 22.04 6.27 -38.22
CA PRO A 103 22.27 6.05 -36.79
C PRO A 103 21.93 7.27 -35.92
N ALA A 104 21.51 7.02 -34.69
CA ALA A 104 21.12 8.07 -33.74
C ALA A 104 22.29 8.98 -33.34
N ASN A 105 22.00 10.27 -33.16
CA ASN A 105 22.88 11.26 -32.54
C ASN A 105 22.06 12.42 -31.96
N SER A 106 22.68 13.25 -31.13
CA SER A 106 22.01 14.36 -30.43
C SER A 106 21.40 15.43 -31.33
N ALA A 107 21.78 15.51 -32.61
CA ALA A 107 21.17 16.45 -33.55
C ALA A 107 19.91 15.91 -34.24
N ARG A 108 19.69 14.59 -34.19
CA ARG A 108 18.65 13.90 -34.99
C ARG A 108 17.85 12.84 -34.23
N ALA A 109 18.10 12.65 -32.94
CA ALA A 109 17.36 11.73 -32.09
C ALA A 109 17.29 12.30 -30.66
N TYR A 110 16.35 11.81 -29.87
CA TYR A 110 16.07 12.41 -28.57
C TYR A 110 16.90 11.79 -27.45
N LEU A 111 17.86 12.55 -26.90
CA LEU A 111 18.74 12.10 -25.82
C LEU A 111 18.04 12.19 -24.45
N LEU A 112 17.22 11.19 -24.13
CA LEU A 112 16.28 11.21 -23.00
C LEU A 112 16.92 11.58 -21.66
N GLY A 113 18.01 10.91 -21.29
CA GLY A 113 18.60 11.12 -19.97
C GLY A 113 19.21 12.48 -19.74
N GLN A 114 19.91 13.02 -20.74
CA GLN A 114 20.49 14.35 -20.64
C GLN A 114 19.39 15.41 -20.54
N ARG A 115 18.30 15.26 -21.30
CA ARG A 115 17.16 16.19 -21.25
C ARG A 115 16.39 16.11 -19.92
N ILE A 116 16.14 14.91 -19.39
CA ILE A 116 15.56 14.76 -18.04
C ILE A 116 16.45 15.42 -16.99
N LYS A 117 17.77 15.19 -17.07
CA LYS A 117 18.74 15.79 -16.14
C LYS A 117 18.73 17.32 -16.18
N GLU A 118 18.67 17.91 -17.38
CA GLU A 118 18.58 19.36 -17.55
C GLU A 118 17.27 19.89 -16.98
N ALA A 119 16.14 19.29 -17.36
CA ALA A 119 14.82 19.69 -16.89
C ALA A 119 14.67 19.59 -15.36
N VAL A 120 15.12 18.50 -14.73
CA VAL A 120 15.02 18.33 -13.27
C VAL A 120 15.97 19.28 -12.51
N ARG A 121 17.06 19.73 -13.13
CA ARG A 121 17.93 20.76 -12.55
C ARG A 121 17.31 22.15 -12.62
N GLU A 122 16.63 22.46 -13.71
CA GLU A 122 15.93 23.72 -13.91
C GLU A 122 14.68 23.82 -13.03
N TYR A 123 13.86 22.76 -13.03
CA TYR A 123 12.58 22.69 -12.31
C TYR A 123 12.73 21.91 -11.00
N SER A 124 13.17 22.61 -9.97
CA SER A 124 13.63 22.00 -8.73
C SER A 124 12.53 21.62 -7.72
N MET A 125 11.27 21.93 -7.96
CA MET A 125 10.17 21.67 -7.00
C MET A 125 9.40 20.38 -7.30
N LEU A 126 9.92 19.55 -8.21
CA LEU A 126 9.32 18.25 -8.53
C LEU A 126 9.33 17.32 -7.31
N ASP A 127 8.16 16.82 -6.93
CA ASP A 127 7.96 15.92 -5.78
C ASP A 127 8.64 14.56 -6.04
N GLY A 128 8.48 14.03 -7.25
CA GLY A 128 9.04 12.75 -7.66
C GLY A 128 8.92 12.49 -9.16
N LEU A 129 9.78 11.62 -9.69
CA LEU A 129 9.78 11.23 -11.10
C LEU A 129 9.89 9.71 -11.27
N VAL A 130 8.92 9.13 -11.96
CA VAL A 130 8.92 7.73 -12.37
C VAL A 130 9.04 7.65 -13.88
N VAL A 131 10.05 6.95 -14.39
CA VAL A 131 10.29 6.78 -15.83
C VAL A 131 10.07 5.33 -16.23
N LEU A 132 9.14 5.10 -17.15
CA LEU A 132 8.82 3.80 -17.73
C LEU A 132 9.35 3.75 -19.16
N ILE A 133 10.19 2.76 -19.48
CA ILE A 133 10.82 2.64 -20.80
C ILE A 133 10.53 1.26 -21.39
N ASP A 134 9.77 1.22 -22.48
CA ASP A 134 9.51 0.01 -23.27
C ASP A 134 9.97 0.25 -24.71
N THR A 135 11.27 0.10 -24.93
CA THR A 135 11.88 0.34 -26.25
C THR A 135 12.85 -0.76 -26.65
N CYS A 136 13.06 -0.90 -27.96
CA CYS A 136 14.08 -1.78 -28.53
C CYS A 136 15.48 -1.37 -28.02
N HIS A 137 16.38 -2.33 -27.78
CA HIS A 137 17.72 -2.07 -27.25
C HIS A 137 17.78 -1.35 -25.89
N ALA A 138 16.66 -1.28 -25.15
CA ALA A 138 16.65 -0.87 -23.75
C ALA A 138 17.35 -1.85 -22.80
N GLY A 139 17.89 -2.96 -23.35
CA GLY A 139 18.74 -4.00 -22.76
C GLY A 139 19.80 -3.55 -21.74
N LEU A 140 21.05 -3.58 -22.18
CA LEU A 140 22.19 -3.10 -21.40
C LEU A 140 22.33 -1.58 -21.49
N GLY A 141 21.99 -1.00 -22.64
CA GLY A 141 22.18 0.41 -22.93
C GLY A 141 21.32 1.34 -22.09
N ALA A 142 19.99 1.12 -22.03
CA ALA A 142 19.13 1.96 -21.20
C ALA A 142 19.33 1.71 -19.70
N ALA A 143 19.72 0.50 -19.28
CA ALA A 143 20.05 0.21 -17.89
C ALA A 143 21.35 0.91 -17.44
N GLN A 144 22.42 0.81 -18.24
CA GLN A 144 23.70 1.49 -17.99
C GLN A 144 23.55 3.01 -18.09
N ALA A 145 22.82 3.49 -19.10
CA ALA A 145 22.47 4.90 -19.22
C ALA A 145 21.64 5.35 -18.02
N ALA A 146 20.64 4.58 -17.59
CA ALA A 146 19.87 4.88 -16.39
C ALA A 146 20.77 4.94 -15.14
N GLU A 147 21.68 3.98 -14.91
CA GLU A 147 22.66 4.06 -13.80
C GLU A 147 23.50 5.35 -13.83
N HIS A 148 23.86 5.83 -15.02
CA HIS A 148 24.57 7.10 -15.18
C HIS A 148 23.64 8.30 -14.93
N TRP A 149 22.45 8.32 -15.52
CA TRP A 149 21.45 9.37 -15.33
C TRP A 149 21.10 9.50 -13.86
N VAL A 150 20.94 8.39 -13.15
CA VAL A 150 20.49 8.46 -11.77
C VAL A 150 21.58 8.91 -10.82
N ARG A 151 22.86 8.62 -11.08
CA ARG A 151 23.95 9.29 -10.32
C ARG A 151 23.87 10.81 -10.47
N VAL A 152 23.49 11.30 -11.65
CA VAL A 152 23.45 12.73 -11.92
C VAL A 152 22.15 13.40 -11.44
N ILE A 153 21.00 12.74 -11.58
CA ILE A 153 19.70 13.20 -11.09
C ILE A 153 19.60 13.06 -9.57
N GLY A 154 20.10 11.95 -9.00
CA GLY A 154 20.16 11.73 -7.56
C GLY A 154 21.05 12.74 -6.84
N SER A 155 22.13 13.21 -7.48
CA SER A 155 22.94 14.31 -6.95
C SER A 155 22.19 15.64 -6.80
N ALA A 156 21.04 15.80 -7.48
CA ALA A 156 20.13 16.93 -7.32
C ALA A 156 19.14 16.77 -6.14
N GLY A 157 19.24 15.66 -5.38
CA GLY A 157 18.46 15.43 -4.15
C GLY A 157 17.01 15.04 -4.40
N ARG A 158 16.69 14.40 -5.54
CA ARG A 158 15.31 14.08 -5.93
C ARG A 158 15.01 12.59 -5.86
N ARG A 159 13.74 12.27 -5.64
CA ARG A 159 13.21 10.89 -5.64
C ARG A 159 12.95 10.46 -7.07
N PHE A 160 13.57 9.37 -7.49
CA PHE A 160 13.57 8.95 -8.88
C PHE A 160 13.52 7.43 -9.00
N GLU A 161 12.63 6.94 -9.87
CA GLU A 161 12.53 5.52 -10.20
C GLU A 161 12.51 5.31 -11.71
N VAL A 162 13.20 4.25 -12.15
CA VAL A 162 13.16 3.78 -13.54
C VAL A 162 12.71 2.33 -13.56
N LEU A 163 11.73 2.03 -14.39
CA LEU A 163 11.34 0.67 -14.74
C LEU A 163 11.44 0.50 -16.26
N THR A 164 12.33 -0.37 -16.70
CA THR A 164 12.61 -0.57 -18.12
C THR A 164 12.51 -2.04 -18.53
N ALA A 165 12.09 -2.29 -19.77
CA ALA A 165 12.13 -3.60 -20.40
C ALA A 165 13.48 -3.82 -21.08
N THR A 166 14.20 -4.88 -20.73
CA THR A 166 15.54 -5.15 -21.28
C THR A 166 15.54 -6.40 -22.14
N ASP A 167 15.88 -6.27 -23.42
CA ASP A 167 16.29 -7.34 -24.34
C ASP A 167 17.01 -6.72 -25.56
N ASP A 168 17.82 -7.51 -26.26
CA ASP A 168 18.52 -7.13 -27.50
C ASP A 168 17.60 -7.22 -28.74
N ARG A 169 16.34 -7.62 -28.55
CA ARG A 169 15.33 -7.74 -29.61
C ARG A 169 14.40 -6.54 -29.61
N THR A 170 13.81 -6.27 -30.79
CA THR A 170 12.73 -5.28 -30.97
C THR A 170 11.64 -5.50 -29.91
N ALA A 171 11.27 -4.43 -29.17
CA ALA A 171 10.36 -4.41 -28.01
C ALA A 171 9.20 -5.40 -28.14
N ALA A 172 9.37 -6.61 -27.59
CA ALA A 172 8.69 -7.87 -27.97
C ALA A 172 7.16 -7.77 -28.08
N ASP A 173 6.65 -7.21 -29.18
CA ASP A 173 5.24 -6.85 -29.39
C ASP A 173 4.62 -6.00 -28.26
N GLY A 174 5.44 -5.15 -27.64
CA GLY A 174 5.04 -4.32 -26.50
C GLY A 174 4.65 -5.14 -25.26
N CYS A 175 5.20 -6.34 -25.08
CA CYS A 175 4.82 -7.24 -23.98
C CYS A 175 4.93 -6.54 -22.62
N PHE A 176 6.02 -5.82 -22.35
CA PHE A 176 6.20 -5.09 -21.11
C PHE A 176 5.02 -4.14 -20.83
N THR A 177 4.70 -3.25 -21.76
CA THR A 177 3.61 -2.27 -21.57
C THR A 177 2.24 -2.96 -21.46
N ARG A 178 2.00 -4.02 -22.23
CA ARG A 178 0.77 -4.81 -22.14
C ARG A 178 0.63 -5.48 -20.78
N ALA A 179 1.69 -6.15 -20.30
CA ALA A 179 1.71 -6.82 -19.01
C ALA A 179 1.55 -5.82 -17.87
N LEU A 180 2.27 -4.69 -17.93
CA LEU A 180 2.13 -3.58 -16.99
C LEU A 180 0.67 -3.13 -16.92
N THR A 181 0.08 -2.74 -18.04
CA THR A 181 -1.31 -2.26 -18.11
C THR A 181 -2.30 -3.28 -17.55
N ALA A 182 -2.14 -4.56 -17.90
CA ALA A 182 -2.99 -5.64 -17.41
C ALA A 182 -2.88 -5.81 -15.88
N ILE A 183 -1.67 -5.74 -15.33
CA ILE A 183 -1.43 -5.83 -13.88
C ILE A 183 -2.02 -4.62 -13.16
N LEU A 184 -1.82 -3.41 -13.68
CA LEU A 184 -2.38 -2.18 -13.09
C LEU A 184 -3.90 -2.21 -13.03
N ARG A 185 -4.58 -2.67 -14.09
CA ARG A 185 -6.06 -2.82 -14.12
C ARG A 185 -6.55 -3.89 -13.14
N LYS A 186 -5.92 -5.07 -13.17
CA LYS A 186 -6.39 -6.23 -12.40
C LYS A 186 -6.03 -6.14 -10.92
N GLY A 187 -4.98 -5.39 -10.58
CA GLY A 187 -4.38 -5.42 -9.26
C GLY A 187 -3.62 -6.72 -9.00
N GLN A 188 -2.94 -6.78 -7.84
CA GLN A 188 -2.17 -7.96 -7.43
C GLN A 188 -2.45 -8.32 -5.97
N PRO A 189 -2.99 -9.51 -5.65
CA PRO A 189 -3.36 -9.89 -4.29
C PRO A 189 -2.19 -9.86 -3.28
N ARG A 190 -0.97 -10.11 -3.78
CA ARG A 190 0.27 -10.18 -2.98
C ARG A 190 1.00 -8.85 -2.83
N SER A 191 0.58 -7.79 -3.53
CA SER A 191 1.18 -6.45 -3.42
C SER A 191 0.50 -5.59 -2.36
N SER A 192 1.08 -4.45 -1.99
CA SER A 192 0.52 -3.47 -1.04
C SER A 192 -0.70 -2.74 -1.63
N SER A 193 -1.26 -1.76 -0.91
CA SER A 193 -2.40 -0.95 -1.38
C SER A 193 -2.09 -0.14 -2.64
N HIS A 194 -0.82 0.03 -2.98
CA HIS A 194 -0.36 0.66 -4.21
C HIS A 194 0.65 -0.25 -4.93
N LEU A 195 0.56 -0.31 -6.25
CA LEU A 195 1.51 -1.02 -7.10
C LEU A 195 2.68 -0.09 -7.41
N ARG A 196 3.90 -0.52 -7.07
CA ARG A 196 5.14 0.22 -7.33
C ARG A 196 6.02 -0.48 -8.37
N CYS A 197 7.02 0.22 -8.89
CA CYS A 197 7.96 -0.34 -9.87
C CYS A 197 8.64 -1.62 -9.36
N ALA A 198 9.04 -1.64 -8.08
CA ALA A 198 9.64 -2.81 -7.44
C ALA A 198 8.70 -4.03 -7.41
N ASP A 199 7.40 -3.81 -7.18
CA ASP A 199 6.39 -4.88 -7.16
C ASP A 199 6.19 -5.45 -8.58
N LEU A 200 6.19 -4.56 -9.58
CA LEU A 200 5.89 -4.89 -10.97
C LEU A 200 7.04 -5.59 -11.67
N LYS A 201 8.31 -5.33 -11.30
CA LYS A 201 9.48 -5.96 -11.91
C LYS A 201 9.34 -7.49 -12.00
N ARG A 202 9.01 -8.15 -10.88
CA ARG A 202 8.88 -9.62 -10.85
C ARG A 202 7.67 -10.09 -11.64
N LEU A 203 6.55 -9.39 -11.50
CA LEU A 203 5.30 -9.75 -12.16
C LEU A 203 5.41 -9.65 -13.69
N ILE A 204 6.06 -8.60 -14.19
CA ILE A 204 6.28 -8.42 -15.63
C ILE A 204 7.25 -9.47 -16.15
N ALA A 205 8.32 -9.80 -15.42
CA ALA A 205 9.24 -10.86 -15.80
C ALA A 205 8.54 -12.22 -15.97
N ASP A 206 7.55 -12.52 -15.12
CA ASP A 206 6.75 -13.75 -15.24
C ASP A 206 5.85 -13.76 -16.48
N HIS A 207 5.32 -12.60 -16.91
CA HIS A 207 4.41 -12.49 -18.06
C HIS A 207 5.14 -12.30 -19.39
N CYS A 208 6.36 -11.75 -19.36
CA CYS A 208 7.18 -11.44 -20.51
C CYS A 208 8.52 -12.16 -20.43
N PRO A 209 8.58 -13.50 -20.52
CA PRO A 209 9.82 -14.26 -20.33
C PRO A 209 10.90 -13.97 -21.37
N LYS A 210 10.54 -13.30 -22.48
CA LYS A 210 11.46 -12.84 -23.51
C LYS A 210 12.07 -11.47 -23.20
N GLN A 211 11.61 -10.76 -22.18
CA GLN A 211 12.15 -9.48 -21.74
C GLN A 211 12.51 -9.56 -20.26
N THR A 212 13.64 -8.98 -19.87
CA THR A 212 14.01 -8.86 -18.47
C THR A 212 13.62 -7.48 -17.98
N ALA A 213 12.70 -7.38 -17.03
CA ALA A 213 12.38 -6.09 -16.41
C ALA A 213 13.53 -5.66 -15.49
N GLN A 214 14.01 -4.43 -15.64
CA GLN A 214 14.97 -3.82 -14.73
C GLN A 214 14.33 -2.65 -13.99
N HIS A 215 14.66 -2.55 -12.71
CA HIS A 215 14.15 -1.54 -11.80
C HIS A 215 15.32 -0.93 -11.05
N LEU A 216 15.39 0.39 -11.07
CA LEU A 216 16.37 1.17 -10.33
C LEU A 216 15.62 2.24 -9.53
N ALA A 217 15.87 2.32 -8.22
CA ALA A 217 15.22 3.28 -7.32
C ALA A 217 16.25 4.05 -6.50
N PHE A 218 15.97 5.33 -6.27
CA PHE A 218 16.90 6.25 -5.60
C PHE A 218 16.16 7.23 -4.70
N ASP A 219 16.67 7.35 -3.47
CA ASP A 219 16.35 8.41 -2.53
C ASP A 219 17.54 9.37 -2.53
N SER A 220 17.34 10.52 -3.17
CA SER A 220 18.35 11.57 -3.22
C SER A 220 19.65 11.01 -3.80
N ASN A 221 20.71 10.85 -3.01
CA ASN A 221 22.04 10.51 -3.51
C ASN A 221 22.43 9.03 -3.39
N ARG A 222 21.49 8.12 -3.10
CA ARG A 222 21.79 6.68 -2.93
C ARG A 222 20.83 5.79 -3.70
N ALA A 223 21.38 4.81 -4.38
CA ALA A 223 20.62 3.68 -4.89
C ALA A 223 20.00 2.95 -3.69
N VAL A 224 18.69 2.80 -3.69
CA VAL A 224 17.95 2.07 -2.67
C VAL A 224 17.42 0.77 -3.27
N PRO A 225 17.52 -0.36 -2.55
CA PRO A 225 16.99 -1.63 -3.04
C PRO A 225 15.45 -1.70 -3.01
N TYR A 226 14.81 -0.70 -2.39
CA TYR A 226 13.37 -0.62 -2.18
C TYR A 226 12.80 0.64 -2.86
N SER A 227 11.57 0.53 -3.36
CA SER A 227 10.83 1.64 -3.96
C SER A 227 10.26 2.56 -2.89
N ASP A 228 10.26 3.87 -3.16
CA ASP A 228 9.63 4.87 -2.29
C ASP A 228 8.11 4.64 -2.28
N GLU A 229 7.50 4.62 -1.09
CA GLU A 229 6.06 4.37 -0.95
C GLU A 229 5.19 5.45 -1.63
N ALA A 230 5.72 6.67 -1.81
CA ALA A 230 5.05 7.75 -2.52
C ALA A 230 5.16 7.62 -4.05
N LEU A 231 6.17 6.90 -4.57
CA LEU A 231 6.39 6.70 -6.02
C LEU A 231 5.65 5.46 -6.56
N TRP A 232 4.35 5.37 -6.27
CA TRP A 232 3.52 4.30 -6.81
C TRP A 232 3.03 4.62 -8.23
N LEU A 233 2.63 3.58 -8.97
CA LEU A 233 2.11 3.69 -10.34
C LEU A 233 0.58 3.59 -10.40
N ALA A 234 -0.01 2.70 -9.60
CA ALA A 234 -1.46 2.60 -9.47
C ALA A 234 -1.88 2.21 -8.04
N ARG A 235 -3.12 2.53 -7.69
CA ARG A 235 -3.84 1.91 -6.58
C ARG A 235 -4.07 0.44 -6.91
N ASN A 236 -3.82 -0.43 -5.95
CA ASN A 236 -4.06 -1.85 -6.11
C ASN A 236 -5.55 -2.14 -5.88
N SER A 237 -6.29 -2.34 -6.98
CA SER A 237 -7.74 -2.55 -6.96
C SER A 237 -8.19 -3.71 -6.07
N VAL A 238 -7.37 -4.78 -5.94
CA VAL A 238 -7.63 -5.92 -5.05
C VAL A 238 -7.56 -5.53 -3.56
N ARG A 239 -6.79 -4.50 -3.23
CA ARG A 239 -6.59 -4.03 -1.85
C ARG A 239 -7.53 -2.91 -1.44
N SER A 240 -7.87 -2.00 -2.36
CA SER A 240 -8.85 -0.94 -2.10
C SER A 240 -10.14 -1.53 -1.51
N ALA A 241 -10.64 -2.63 -2.08
CA ALA A 241 -11.84 -3.31 -1.58
C ALA A 241 -11.70 -3.90 -0.16
N MET A 242 -10.48 -4.23 0.29
CA MET A 242 -10.23 -4.84 1.60
C MET A 242 -9.89 -3.80 2.68
N ASP A 243 -9.27 -2.69 2.29
CA ASP A 243 -9.10 -1.51 3.15
C ASP A 243 -10.49 -0.87 3.38
N ASP A 244 -11.34 -0.80 2.36
CA ASP A 244 -12.75 -0.38 2.46
C ASP A 244 -13.55 -1.31 3.40
N LEU A 245 -13.29 -2.62 3.39
CA LEU A 245 -13.92 -3.58 4.28
C LEU A 245 -13.45 -3.40 5.73
N THR A 246 -12.15 -3.19 5.95
CA THR A 246 -11.58 -2.92 7.28
C THR A 246 -12.11 -1.61 7.84
N ASP A 247 -12.23 -0.59 7.00
CA ASP A 247 -12.82 0.70 7.36
C ASP A 247 -14.31 0.62 7.63
N ALA A 248 -15.05 -0.18 6.85
CA ALA A 248 -16.47 -0.45 7.10
C ALA A 248 -16.66 -1.18 8.44
N ILE A 249 -15.83 -2.19 8.75
CA ILE A 249 -15.87 -2.93 10.00
C ILE A 249 -15.53 -2.02 11.19
N ILE A 250 -14.44 -1.24 11.13
CA ILE A 250 -14.06 -0.32 12.22
C ILE A 250 -15.14 0.75 12.40
N THR A 251 -15.68 1.29 11.31
CA THR A 251 -16.76 2.29 11.36
C THR A 251 -18.02 1.71 11.98
N ASP A 252 -18.43 0.51 11.58
CA ASP A 252 -19.60 -0.17 12.15
C ASP A 252 -19.40 -0.51 13.63
N LEU A 253 -18.24 -1.06 13.99
CA LEU A 253 -17.88 -1.40 15.37
C LEU A 253 -17.83 -0.16 16.27
N THR A 254 -17.39 1.00 15.76
CA THR A 254 -17.24 2.24 16.54
C THR A 254 -18.50 3.14 16.56
N ARG A 255 -19.46 2.90 15.65
CA ARG A 255 -20.68 3.69 15.47
C ARG A 255 -21.48 3.86 16.77
N SER A 256 -21.52 2.80 17.59
CA SER A 256 -22.31 2.77 18.85
C SER A 256 -21.45 2.80 20.13
N CYS A 257 -20.12 2.95 20.02
CA CYS A 257 -19.23 2.93 21.19
C CYS A 257 -19.29 4.25 21.96
N VAL A 258 -19.59 4.24 23.26
CA VAL A 258 -19.51 5.42 24.14
C VAL A 258 -18.24 5.38 24.98
N LEU A 259 -17.35 6.36 24.81
CA LEU A 259 -16.07 6.42 25.53
C LEU A 259 -16.27 6.70 27.03
N THR A 260 -16.24 5.65 27.84
CA THR A 260 -16.33 5.74 29.31
C THR A 260 -14.98 6.07 29.95
N ARG A 261 -15.00 6.49 31.23
CA ARG A 261 -13.78 6.80 32.01
C ARG A 261 -12.81 5.62 32.09
N PRO A 262 -13.25 4.35 32.30
CA PRO A 262 -12.37 3.17 32.22
C PRO A 262 -11.70 2.97 30.87
N VAL A 263 -12.42 3.17 29.75
CA VAL A 263 -11.86 3.08 28.39
C VAL A 263 -10.77 4.14 28.18
N ARG A 264 -10.97 5.36 28.68
CA ARG A 264 -9.95 6.42 28.59
C ARG A 264 -8.72 6.11 29.44
N HIS A 265 -8.87 5.44 30.59
CA HIS A 265 -7.74 4.98 31.39
C HIS A 265 -6.96 3.86 30.69
N LEU A 266 -7.66 2.88 30.11
CA LEU A 266 -7.04 1.85 29.28
C LEU A 266 -6.31 2.46 28.09
N ALA A 267 -6.96 3.38 27.36
CA ALA A 267 -6.35 4.08 26.23
C ALA A 267 -5.11 4.86 26.65
N ARG A 268 -5.12 5.55 27.80
CA ARG A 268 -3.92 6.23 28.33
C ARG A 268 -2.80 5.28 28.69
N ALA A 269 -3.12 4.15 29.34
CA ALA A 269 -2.13 3.13 29.69
C ALA A 269 -1.53 2.49 28.43
N VAL A 270 -2.33 2.35 27.37
CA VAL A 270 -1.92 1.84 26.07
C VAL A 270 -1.13 2.87 25.26
N ALA A 271 -1.43 4.16 25.39
CA ALA A 271 -0.77 5.25 24.65
C ALA A 271 0.52 5.78 25.30
N SER A 272 0.75 5.48 26.59
CA SER A 272 1.91 5.99 27.33
C SER A 272 3.21 5.22 27.08
N GLU A 273 3.18 4.15 26.28
CA GLU A 273 4.36 3.38 25.93
C GLU A 273 4.38 3.17 24.41
N ASP A 274 5.49 3.48 23.72
CA ASP A 274 5.71 3.28 22.26
C ASP A 274 5.73 1.78 21.86
N ARG A 275 4.80 0.97 22.36
CA ARG A 275 4.94 -0.47 22.49
C ARG A 275 3.71 -1.21 22.01
N LEU A 276 3.98 -2.41 21.51
CA LEU A 276 3.02 -3.38 20.95
C LEU A 276 1.84 -3.65 21.89
N VAL A 277 0.63 -3.65 21.31
CA VAL A 277 -0.63 -3.96 22.00
C VAL A 277 -1.32 -5.14 21.33
N THR A 278 -1.44 -6.26 22.05
CA THR A 278 -2.15 -7.45 21.57
C THR A 278 -3.49 -7.58 22.31
N ILE A 279 -4.60 -7.84 21.60
CA ILE A 279 -5.91 -8.09 22.21
C ILE A 279 -6.31 -9.55 21.98
N SER A 280 -6.26 -10.37 23.04
CA SER A 280 -6.54 -11.81 22.96
C SER A 280 -7.63 -12.25 23.94
N GLY A 281 -8.20 -13.44 23.69
CA GLY A 281 -9.27 -14.01 24.50
C GLY A 281 -10.18 -14.98 23.72
N PRO A 282 -11.02 -15.76 24.40
CA PRO A 282 -11.93 -16.73 23.77
C PRO A 282 -12.92 -16.10 22.78
N ALA A 283 -13.54 -16.90 21.91
CA ALA A 283 -14.68 -16.43 21.11
C ALA A 283 -15.76 -15.85 22.05
N GLY A 284 -16.37 -14.72 21.69
CA GLY A 284 -17.42 -14.08 22.51
C GLY A 284 -16.95 -13.25 23.71
N SER A 285 -15.64 -13.19 24.00
CA SER A 285 -15.10 -12.43 25.15
C SER A 285 -15.08 -10.90 24.98
N GLY A 286 -15.54 -10.36 23.84
CA GLY A 286 -15.61 -8.91 23.61
C GLY A 286 -14.35 -8.27 23.02
N LYS A 287 -13.45 -9.05 22.40
CA LYS A 287 -12.22 -8.52 21.74
C LYS A 287 -12.49 -7.42 20.72
N SER A 288 -13.43 -7.62 19.80
CA SER A 288 -13.78 -6.63 18.77
C SER A 288 -14.33 -5.34 19.38
N THR A 289 -15.04 -5.46 20.51
CA THR A 289 -15.55 -4.33 21.30
C THR A 289 -14.38 -3.55 21.93
N ALA A 290 -13.40 -4.24 22.52
CA ALA A 290 -12.22 -3.60 23.09
C ALA A 290 -11.39 -2.86 22.02
N LEU A 291 -11.19 -3.48 20.85
CA LEU A 291 -10.53 -2.85 19.70
C LEU A 291 -11.26 -1.58 19.24
N ALA A 292 -12.59 -1.64 19.11
CA ALA A 292 -13.39 -0.48 18.72
C ALA A 292 -13.27 0.68 19.72
N TYR A 293 -13.29 0.37 21.02
CA TYR A 293 -13.13 1.37 22.06
C TYR A 293 -11.74 2.02 22.05
N LEU A 294 -10.68 1.23 21.81
CA LEU A 294 -9.31 1.75 21.68
C LEU A 294 -9.14 2.59 20.42
N ALA A 295 -9.61 2.11 19.26
CA ALA A 295 -9.57 2.85 18.00
C ALA A 295 -10.32 4.19 18.09
N LYS A 296 -11.45 4.22 18.82
CA LYS A 296 -12.21 5.45 19.06
C LYS A 296 -11.52 6.41 20.04
N ALA A 297 -10.80 5.89 21.04
CA ALA A 297 -10.12 6.69 22.05
C ALA A 297 -8.76 7.25 21.59
N LEU A 298 -8.01 6.47 20.81
CA LEU A 298 -6.64 6.77 20.37
C LEU A 298 -6.55 7.24 18.91
N GLY A 299 -7.66 7.17 18.19
CA GLY A 299 -7.73 7.50 16.77
C GLY A 299 -7.44 6.30 15.88
N ARG A 300 -7.94 6.35 14.64
CA ARG A 300 -7.91 5.22 13.68
C ARG A 300 -6.50 4.74 13.35
N ARG A 301 -5.51 5.64 13.42
CA ARG A 301 -4.08 5.36 13.20
C ARG A 301 -3.44 4.46 14.28
N PHE A 302 -4.13 4.23 15.40
CA PHE A 302 -3.71 3.29 16.43
C PHE A 302 -3.76 1.82 15.96
N VAL A 303 -4.62 1.52 14.98
CA VAL A 303 -4.80 0.16 14.49
C VAL A 303 -3.94 -0.06 13.26
N ASN A 304 -2.80 -0.73 13.42
CA ASN A 304 -1.88 -1.02 12.33
C ASN A 304 -2.19 -2.33 11.58
N ALA A 305 -2.84 -3.29 12.25
CA ALA A 305 -3.30 -4.54 11.64
C ALA A 305 -4.45 -5.16 12.47
N VAL A 306 -5.41 -5.79 11.80
CA VAL A 306 -6.50 -6.58 12.36
C VAL A 306 -6.68 -7.86 11.54
N VAL A 307 -6.62 -9.03 12.19
CA VAL A 307 -6.93 -10.30 11.54
C VAL A 307 -8.07 -10.99 12.27
N PHE A 308 -9.08 -11.39 11.50
CA PHE A 308 -10.14 -12.27 11.94
C PHE A 308 -9.84 -13.68 11.39
N PRO A 309 -9.25 -14.56 12.20
CA PRO A 309 -8.95 -15.91 11.75
C PRO A 309 -10.24 -16.72 11.55
N ALA A 310 -10.26 -17.50 10.47
CA ALA A 310 -11.24 -18.55 10.25
C ALA A 310 -10.70 -19.88 10.81
N GLU A 311 -11.59 -20.84 11.10
CA GLU A 311 -11.21 -22.16 11.64
C GLU A 311 -10.19 -22.94 10.78
N ARG A 312 -10.08 -22.58 9.50
CA ARG A 312 -9.14 -23.16 8.53
C ARG A 312 -7.80 -22.43 8.43
N ASP A 313 -7.66 -21.27 9.07
CA ASP A 313 -6.44 -20.48 8.97
C ASP A 313 -5.36 -21.09 9.87
N SER A 314 -4.21 -21.41 9.28
CA SER A 314 -3.03 -21.80 10.05
C SER A 314 -2.37 -20.58 10.72
N PRO A 315 -1.53 -20.79 11.75
CA PRO A 315 -0.70 -19.71 12.31
C PRO A 315 0.13 -18.97 11.25
N ASP A 316 0.59 -19.67 10.22
CA ASP A 316 1.32 -19.10 9.08
C ASP A 316 0.41 -18.19 8.24
N ASP A 317 -0.84 -18.60 8.00
CA ASP A 317 -1.83 -17.79 7.28
C ASP A 317 -2.14 -16.49 8.04
N ILE A 318 -2.23 -16.57 9.37
CA ILE A 318 -2.46 -15.41 10.25
C ILE A 318 -1.24 -14.48 10.24
N ALA A 319 -0.03 -15.03 10.37
CA ALA A 319 1.23 -14.29 10.30
C ALA A 319 1.39 -13.55 8.97
N VAL A 320 1.08 -14.21 7.85
CA VAL A 320 1.06 -13.60 6.52
C VAL A 320 0.04 -12.47 6.47
N LYS A 321 -1.19 -12.69 6.95
CA LYS A 321 -2.24 -11.65 6.97
C LYS A 321 -1.86 -10.43 7.79
N ILE A 322 -1.11 -10.61 8.89
CA ILE A 322 -0.57 -9.55 9.75
C ILE A 322 0.58 -8.81 9.07
N ALA A 323 1.64 -9.52 8.65
CA ALA A 323 2.82 -8.91 8.03
C ALA A 323 2.43 -8.05 6.82
N ARG A 324 1.42 -8.54 6.09
CA ARG A 324 0.79 -7.88 4.95
C ARG A 324 0.05 -6.58 5.27
N GLN A 325 -0.50 -6.44 6.47
CA GLN A 325 -1.15 -5.20 6.94
C GLN A 325 -0.14 -4.21 7.53
N LEU A 326 0.94 -4.72 8.10
CA LEU A 326 2.02 -3.90 8.67
C LEU A 326 3.02 -3.37 7.63
N GLY A 327 2.86 -3.72 6.34
CA GLY A 327 3.76 -3.31 5.27
C GLY A 327 5.15 -3.95 5.34
N SER A 328 5.34 -4.99 6.16
CA SER A 328 6.64 -5.66 6.32
C SER A 328 6.85 -6.75 5.26
N PRO A 329 8.05 -6.85 4.64
CA PRO A 329 8.34 -7.81 3.57
C PRO A 329 8.42 -9.27 4.06
N SER A 330 8.12 -10.22 3.17
CA SER A 330 7.97 -11.66 3.43
C SER A 330 9.22 -12.40 3.95
N HIS A 331 10.39 -11.77 4.00
CA HIS A 331 11.58 -12.32 4.66
C HIS A 331 11.58 -12.13 6.19
N THR A 332 10.68 -11.29 6.71
CA THR A 332 10.40 -11.20 8.15
C THR A 332 9.41 -12.26 8.62
N LEU A 333 8.88 -13.12 7.74
CA LEU A 333 7.91 -14.15 8.12
C LEU A 333 8.50 -15.20 9.09
N PRO A 334 9.71 -15.74 8.87
CA PRO A 334 10.37 -16.62 9.82
C PRO A 334 10.67 -15.88 11.13
N GLU A 335 11.04 -14.60 11.09
CA GLU A 335 11.24 -13.79 12.29
C GLU A 335 9.92 -13.49 13.00
N LEU A 336 8.80 -13.29 12.30
CA LEU A 336 7.47 -13.05 12.86
C LEU A 336 6.90 -14.33 13.49
N LEU A 337 7.11 -15.49 12.85
CA LEU A 337 6.73 -16.81 13.35
C LEU A 337 7.64 -17.26 14.50
N GLN A 338 8.94 -17.01 14.41
CA GLN A 338 9.91 -17.17 15.48
C GLN A 338 9.61 -16.19 16.62
N TRP A 339 9.20 -14.96 16.34
CA TRP A 339 8.80 -13.97 17.34
C TRP A 339 7.48 -14.32 18.04
N MET A 340 6.50 -14.81 17.27
CA MET A 340 5.25 -15.42 17.77
C MET A 340 5.55 -16.64 18.65
N SER A 341 6.70 -17.30 18.48
CA SER A 341 7.14 -18.44 19.29
C SER A 341 8.22 -18.14 20.35
N THR A 342 8.96 -17.01 20.32
CA THR A 342 10.16 -16.79 21.19
C THR A 342 10.42 -15.37 21.74
N ARG A 343 9.56 -14.35 21.54
CA ARG A 343 9.69 -12.94 22.04
C ARG A 343 10.81 -12.05 21.43
N SER A 344 10.43 -10.75 21.38
CA SER A 344 11.19 -9.48 21.26
C SER A 344 11.97 -9.18 19.97
N THR A 345 11.37 -8.40 19.06
CA THR A 345 11.72 -6.98 18.74
C THR A 345 10.70 -6.36 17.77
N GLY A 346 10.37 -5.08 17.99
CA GLY A 346 9.85 -4.05 17.06
C GLY A 346 8.67 -4.33 16.08
N ARG A 347 7.44 -3.94 16.47
CA ARG A 347 6.32 -3.34 15.69
C ARG A 347 4.94 -3.81 16.21
N ILE A 348 3.98 -2.89 16.25
CA ILE A 348 2.64 -3.05 16.84
C ILE A 348 1.77 -3.97 15.96
N THR A 349 1.18 -5.02 16.55
CA THR A 349 0.41 -6.10 15.93
C THR A 349 -0.76 -6.49 16.84
N VAL A 350 -2.01 -6.43 16.37
CA VAL A 350 -3.17 -6.98 17.10
C VAL A 350 -3.49 -8.38 16.58
N VAL A 351 -3.08 -9.43 17.31
CA VAL A 351 -3.43 -10.83 17.01
C VAL A 351 -4.65 -11.25 17.83
N MET A 352 -5.70 -11.74 17.16
CA MET A 352 -6.92 -12.22 17.80
C MET A 352 -7.04 -13.75 17.61
N ASP A 353 -6.41 -14.59 18.44
CA ASP A 353 -6.84 -16.00 18.54
C ASP A 353 -6.51 -16.71 19.88
N ALA A 354 -7.07 -17.93 20.04
CA ALA A 354 -7.34 -18.70 21.25
C ALA A 354 -6.16 -19.46 21.90
N ALA A 355 -6.03 -19.26 23.23
CA ALA A 355 -5.42 -20.12 24.27
C ALA A 355 -3.91 -20.47 24.15
N PRO A 356 -3.22 -20.94 25.23
CA PRO A 356 -2.32 -20.09 25.99
C PRO A 356 -0.85 -20.52 25.96
N ALA A 357 0.07 -19.58 26.22
CA ALA A 357 1.46 -19.90 26.58
C ALA A 357 1.94 -19.05 27.78
N ASN A 358 2.29 -19.78 28.85
CA ASN A 358 3.14 -19.54 30.03
C ASN A 358 3.18 -18.17 30.75
N GLU A 359 3.03 -18.27 32.07
CA GLU A 359 2.60 -17.24 33.03
C GLU A 359 3.75 -16.51 33.75
N HIS A 360 3.57 -15.19 33.93
CA HIS A 360 3.88 -14.46 35.16
C HIS A 360 2.82 -13.35 35.30
N VAL A 361 2.12 -13.33 36.42
CA VAL A 361 0.88 -12.55 36.64
C VAL A 361 1.18 -11.32 37.48
N VAL A 362 0.76 -10.14 37.00
CA VAL A 362 0.55 -8.95 37.83
C VAL A 362 -0.95 -8.69 37.84
N GLU A 363 -1.57 -8.85 39.02
CA GLU A 363 -2.96 -8.50 39.25
C GLU A 363 -3.10 -6.99 39.45
N GLN A 364 -3.87 -6.33 38.59
CA GLN A 364 -4.81 -5.27 39.00
C GLN A 364 -5.75 -4.87 37.85
N LEU A 365 -7.05 -4.99 38.14
CA LEU A 365 -8.21 -4.16 37.75
C LEU A 365 -8.32 -3.63 36.30
N LEU A 366 -9.47 -3.86 35.66
CA LEU A 366 -10.40 -2.83 35.15
C LEU A 366 -11.68 -3.52 34.63
N SER A 367 -12.81 -3.36 35.34
CA SER A 367 -14.12 -3.63 34.76
C SER A 367 -14.43 -2.49 33.77
N LEU A 368 -14.11 -2.69 32.49
CA LEU A 368 -14.82 -1.98 31.44
C LEU A 368 -16.29 -2.33 31.64
N ARG A 369 -17.17 -1.35 31.54
CA ARG A 369 -18.51 -1.44 32.16
C ARG A 369 -19.30 -2.70 31.80
N ASP A 370 -18.95 -3.45 30.75
CA ASP A 370 -19.54 -4.74 30.40
C ASP A 370 -18.53 -5.74 29.76
N VAL A 371 -17.23 -5.70 30.10
CA VAL A 371 -16.26 -6.77 29.75
C VAL A 371 -15.13 -6.80 30.80
N PRO A 372 -14.88 -7.92 31.51
CA PRO A 372 -13.68 -8.05 32.32
C PRO A 372 -12.45 -8.09 31.39
N VAL A 373 -11.60 -7.07 31.52
CA VAL A 373 -10.36 -6.95 30.76
C VAL A 373 -9.20 -6.98 31.72
N GLN A 374 -8.32 -7.97 31.54
CA GLN A 374 -7.07 -8.05 32.28
C GLN A 374 -5.95 -7.51 31.40
N VAL A 375 -5.33 -6.42 31.83
CA VAL A 375 -4.13 -5.90 31.18
C VAL A 375 -2.93 -6.60 31.81
N VAL A 376 -2.22 -7.39 31.01
CA VAL A 376 -1.00 -8.08 31.43
C VAL A 376 0.17 -7.42 30.72
N THR A 377 1.05 -6.79 31.49
CA THR A 377 2.34 -6.30 30.98
C THR A 377 3.31 -7.47 30.91
N VAL A 378 3.72 -7.87 29.71
CA VAL A 378 4.58 -9.04 29.52
C VAL A 378 6.02 -8.55 29.35
N GLY A 379 6.72 -8.41 30.49
CA GLY A 379 8.09 -7.91 30.52
C GLY A 379 8.22 -6.45 30.10
N SER A 380 9.43 -6.04 29.71
CA SER A 380 9.79 -4.63 29.47
C SER A 380 9.40 -4.07 28.10
N HIS A 381 8.65 -4.79 27.25
CA HIS A 381 8.52 -4.44 25.81
C HIS A 381 7.13 -4.64 25.16
N GLY A 382 6.06 -4.94 25.91
CA GLY A 382 4.71 -5.05 25.31
C GLY A 382 3.54 -5.18 26.29
N THR A 383 2.36 -4.75 25.84
CA THR A 383 1.09 -4.77 26.59
C THR A 383 0.13 -5.79 25.98
N THR A 384 -0.33 -6.75 26.77
CA THR A 384 -1.39 -7.68 26.34
C THR A 384 -2.70 -7.33 27.03
N VAL A 385 -3.75 -7.11 26.26
CA VAL A 385 -5.12 -6.91 26.70
C VAL A 385 -5.84 -8.25 26.57
N ARG A 386 -6.04 -8.94 27.70
CA ARG A 386 -6.81 -10.19 27.74
C ARG A 386 -8.27 -9.89 28.04
N THR A 387 -9.14 -10.55 27.30
CA THR A 387 -10.58 -10.54 27.51
C THR A 387 -11.02 -11.93 27.97
N CYS A 388 -11.85 -12.01 29.00
CA CYS A 388 -12.43 -13.27 29.47
C CYS A 388 -13.93 -13.38 29.10
N LEU A 389 -14.43 -14.61 29.10
CA LEU A 389 -15.87 -14.83 29.04
C LEU A 389 -16.53 -14.23 30.28
N PRO A 390 -17.69 -13.58 30.14
CA PRO A 390 -18.43 -13.10 31.28
C PRO A 390 -18.94 -14.23 32.16
N THR A 391 -18.86 -13.97 33.46
CA THR A 391 -19.60 -14.74 34.45
C THR A 391 -21.10 -14.47 34.35
N ARG A 392 -21.93 -15.40 34.84
CA ARG A 392 -23.38 -15.15 34.97
C ARG A 392 -23.68 -13.85 35.72
N ALA A 393 -22.95 -13.59 36.82
CA ALA A 393 -23.15 -12.38 37.62
C ALA A 393 -22.91 -11.10 36.81
N GLU A 394 -21.89 -11.09 35.95
CA GLU A 394 -21.61 -9.96 35.05
C GLU A 394 -22.68 -9.80 33.98
N LEU A 395 -23.18 -10.90 33.39
CA LEU A 395 -24.28 -10.87 32.43
C LEU A 395 -25.59 -10.39 33.06
N THR A 396 -25.93 -10.88 34.25
CA THR A 396 -27.09 -10.42 35.03
C THR A 396 -26.98 -8.93 35.28
N SER A 397 -25.82 -8.47 35.77
CA SER A 397 -25.55 -7.07 36.03
C SER A 397 -25.64 -6.21 34.76
N TYR A 398 -25.23 -6.74 33.60
CA TYR A 398 -25.35 -6.08 32.30
C TYR A 398 -26.81 -5.88 31.87
N PHE A 399 -27.62 -6.94 31.87
CA PHE A 399 -29.02 -6.86 31.46
C PHE A 399 -29.83 -5.94 32.37
N THR A 400 -29.61 -5.98 33.68
CA THR A 400 -30.24 -5.05 34.63
C THR A 400 -29.86 -3.60 34.32
N ARG A 401 -28.58 -3.31 34.02
CA ARG A 401 -28.13 -1.95 33.64
C ARG A 401 -28.71 -1.47 32.31
N ARG A 402 -29.01 -2.40 31.39
CA ARG A 402 -29.66 -2.12 30.12
C ARG A 402 -31.17 -1.89 30.26
N ALA A 403 -31.70 -1.90 31.48
CA ALA A 403 -33.13 -1.79 31.77
C ALA A 403 -33.96 -2.88 31.11
N VAL A 404 -33.39 -4.08 30.93
CA VAL A 404 -34.18 -5.27 30.60
C VAL A 404 -35.05 -5.64 31.80
N HIS A 405 -36.30 -6.02 31.54
CA HIS A 405 -37.25 -6.39 32.58
C HIS A 405 -36.71 -7.53 33.46
N GLU A 406 -36.86 -7.40 34.78
CA GLU A 406 -36.21 -8.29 35.77
C GLU A 406 -36.58 -9.76 35.58
N SER A 407 -37.80 -10.04 35.11
CA SER A 407 -38.27 -11.41 34.81
C SER A 407 -37.51 -12.09 33.68
N ASP A 408 -36.94 -11.32 32.75
CA ASP A 408 -36.35 -11.83 31.51
C ASP A 408 -34.84 -12.02 31.64
N VAL A 409 -34.23 -11.37 32.63
CA VAL A 409 -32.78 -11.41 32.87
C VAL A 409 -32.25 -12.85 33.01
N PRO A 410 -32.86 -13.78 33.78
CA PRO A 410 -32.35 -15.14 33.89
C PRO A 410 -32.28 -15.89 32.55
N ASP A 411 -33.33 -15.79 31.73
CA ASP A 411 -33.41 -16.45 30.41
C ASP A 411 -32.39 -15.86 29.44
N LEU A 412 -32.24 -14.53 29.40
CA LEU A 412 -31.26 -13.90 28.51
C LEU A 412 -29.81 -14.18 28.92
N VAL A 413 -29.54 -14.33 30.22
CA VAL A 413 -28.23 -14.79 30.71
C VAL A 413 -27.94 -16.19 30.20
N ASP A 414 -28.90 -17.12 30.28
CA ASP A 414 -28.76 -18.48 29.75
C ASP A 414 -28.55 -18.50 28.24
N ARG A 415 -29.40 -17.78 27.50
CA ARG A 415 -29.36 -17.69 26.04
C ARG A 415 -28.12 -16.98 25.51
N SER A 416 -27.47 -16.14 26.32
CA SER A 416 -26.20 -15.53 25.94
C SER A 416 -25.07 -16.55 25.84
N ALA A 417 -25.21 -17.74 26.45
CA ALA A 417 -24.21 -18.81 26.48
C ALA A 417 -22.81 -18.31 26.89
N GLY A 418 -22.75 -17.32 27.79
CA GLY A 418 -21.48 -16.73 28.21
C GLY A 418 -20.81 -15.84 27.14
N SER A 419 -21.55 -15.30 26.16
CA SER A 419 -21.00 -14.44 25.11
C SER A 419 -21.51 -13.00 25.24
N TRP A 420 -20.59 -12.03 25.33
CA TRP A 420 -20.94 -10.61 25.38
C TRP A 420 -21.63 -10.11 24.12
N LEU A 421 -21.29 -10.68 22.96
CA LEU A 421 -21.89 -10.31 21.68
C LEU A 421 -23.36 -10.75 21.63
N VAL A 422 -23.63 -11.98 22.05
CA VAL A 422 -24.98 -12.54 22.10
C VAL A 422 -25.80 -11.81 23.16
N ALA A 423 -25.21 -11.56 24.34
CA ALA A 423 -25.86 -10.80 25.40
C ALA A 423 -26.27 -9.39 24.93
N ARG A 424 -25.40 -8.69 24.20
CA ARG A 424 -25.70 -7.37 23.64
C ARG A 424 -26.84 -7.43 22.62
N ALA A 425 -26.80 -8.37 21.69
CA ALA A 425 -27.84 -8.52 20.69
C ALA A 425 -29.19 -8.85 21.34
N LEU A 426 -29.20 -9.74 22.34
CA LEU A 426 -30.38 -10.10 23.12
C LEU A 426 -30.94 -8.89 23.89
N ALA A 427 -30.08 -8.09 24.52
CA ALA A 427 -30.49 -6.87 25.22
C ALA A 427 -31.11 -5.85 24.25
N ASP A 428 -30.49 -5.64 23.08
CA ASP A 428 -31.01 -4.70 22.08
C ASP A 428 -32.37 -5.17 21.49
N VAL A 429 -32.62 -6.48 21.41
CA VAL A 429 -33.93 -7.04 21.02
C VAL A 429 -34.95 -6.87 22.14
N ALA A 430 -34.58 -7.22 23.38
CA ALA A 430 -35.46 -7.12 24.54
C ALA A 430 -35.92 -5.67 24.77
N CYS A 431 -35.00 -4.70 24.73
CA CYS A 431 -35.33 -3.28 24.90
C CYS A 431 -36.10 -2.66 23.73
N ARG A 432 -36.17 -3.33 22.56
CA ARG A 432 -36.96 -2.89 21.40
C ARG A 432 -38.37 -3.50 21.38
N GLY A 433 -38.59 -4.59 22.12
CA GLY A 433 -39.89 -5.27 22.20
C GLY A 433 -40.93 -4.54 23.04
N ASP A 434 -40.51 -3.55 23.85
CA ASP A 434 -41.36 -2.74 24.73
C ASP A 434 -41.66 -1.33 24.16
N ALA A 435 -41.41 -1.09 22.86
CA ALA A 435 -41.63 0.20 22.20
C ALA A 435 -42.92 0.22 21.34
#